data_AF-A0A8G1VSN4-F1
#
_entry.id   AF-A0A8G1VSN4-F1
#
_cell.length_a   1.000
_cell.length_b   1.000
_cell.length_c   1.000
_cell.angle_alpha   90.00
_cell.angle_beta   90.00
_cell.angle_gamma   90.00
#
_symmetry.space_group_name_H-M   'P 1'
#
loop_
_entity.id
_entity.type
_entity.pdbx_description
1 polymer ?
#
loop_
_entity_poly.entity_id
_entity_poly.type
_entity_poly.pdbx_seq_one_letter_code
_entity_poly.pdbx_strand_id
1 'polypeptide(L)'
;MRQHNQKRKDPFDSLPAVTSVADQELADAWVSKLSYWSGQNQYIKLQIYKAAIAHPVCFQAIILAYCARWRARLYGLESSPESELHLIRASTMIQKARNEKNDDSLAMALAGMSLHENRFGDKESAAMEYEDQALRLLRMRPWQNSMGVAEVFLHYVQYLKMPREFSLGHEDRVMLVHFLRGAKELKLKHSTAAYLASVPQRRTAFQMASPLFCSLCPGPWPSTVPQDLHKYVMNLNIPSHEVSRTACLIHITSALWDYQYELDKTRQFLAHLNELVAQYKLDRNPACETFIWLLLEERCIPRLRDSERAWRMGELLKMIKKLPPDLRVEYGNILFSFLMLESPTLEVGEFERRVLAL
;
A
#
# COMPACT_ATOMS: atom_id res chain seq x y z
N MET A 1 18.70 -8.02 -53.31
CA MET A 1 19.09 -8.36 -51.92
C MET A 1 19.49 -7.09 -51.19
N ARG A 2 18.67 -6.61 -50.26
CA ARG A 2 19.05 -5.56 -49.30
C ARG A 2 18.84 -6.13 -47.91
N GLN A 3 19.93 -6.54 -47.27
CA GLN A 3 19.95 -6.93 -45.86
C GLN A 3 19.67 -5.69 -45.02
N HIS A 4 18.57 -5.70 -44.28
CA HIS A 4 18.36 -4.77 -43.17
C HIS A 4 19.30 -5.16 -42.04
N ASN A 5 20.28 -4.30 -41.76
CA ASN A 5 21.10 -4.35 -40.57
C ASN A 5 20.20 -4.16 -39.35
N GLN A 6 19.83 -5.25 -38.68
CA GLN A 6 19.37 -5.20 -37.30
C GLN A 6 20.54 -4.69 -36.45
N LYS A 7 20.48 -3.43 -36.00
CA LYS A 7 21.30 -2.95 -34.89
C LYS A 7 21.02 -3.87 -33.70
N ARG A 8 21.96 -4.75 -33.37
CA ARG A 8 21.99 -5.49 -32.10
C ARG A 8 21.87 -4.46 -30.98
N LYS A 9 20.76 -4.50 -30.23
CA LYS A 9 20.67 -3.82 -28.92
C LYS A 9 21.77 -4.41 -28.05
N ASP A 10 22.56 -3.54 -27.45
CA ASP A 10 23.52 -3.92 -26.44
C ASP A 10 22.75 -4.60 -25.28
N PRO A 11 23.12 -5.83 -24.87
CA PRO A 11 22.46 -6.54 -23.77
C PRO A 11 22.59 -5.85 -22.41
N PHE A 12 23.48 -4.86 -22.29
CA PHE A 12 23.70 -4.05 -21.08
C PHE A 12 23.14 -2.63 -21.20
N ASP A 13 22.66 -2.22 -22.38
CA ASP A 13 22.21 -0.85 -22.66
C ASP A 13 20.78 -0.85 -23.21
N SER A 14 19.79 -0.85 -22.32
CA SER A 14 18.52 -0.10 -22.48
C SER A 14 17.55 -0.51 -21.39
N LEU A 15 17.60 0.20 -20.25
CA LEU A 15 16.38 0.38 -19.47
C LEU A 15 15.26 0.86 -20.44
N PRO A 16 14.05 0.31 -20.34
CA PRO A 16 13.01 0.62 -21.32
C PRO A 16 12.64 2.10 -21.22
N ALA A 17 12.42 2.74 -22.37
CA ALA A 17 12.11 4.18 -22.46
C ALA A 17 13.18 5.16 -21.94
N VAL A 18 14.35 4.68 -21.50
CA VAL A 18 15.51 5.55 -21.20
C VAL A 18 16.19 5.95 -22.50
N THR A 19 16.25 7.24 -22.74
CA THR A 19 16.75 7.87 -23.98
C THR A 19 17.82 8.92 -23.72
N SER A 20 18.07 9.27 -22.46
CA SER A 20 19.01 10.31 -22.05
C SER A 20 19.65 10.02 -20.70
N VAL A 21 20.75 10.73 -20.38
CA VAL A 21 21.37 10.69 -19.04
C VAL A 21 20.39 11.14 -17.95
N ALA A 22 19.54 12.13 -18.27
CA ALA A 22 18.50 12.59 -17.34
C ALA A 22 17.50 11.46 -16.99
N ASP A 23 17.10 10.66 -17.97
CA ASP A 23 16.21 9.51 -17.74
C ASP A 23 16.88 8.46 -16.82
N GLN A 24 18.19 8.24 -16.97
CA GLN A 24 18.95 7.35 -16.09
C GLN A 24 19.00 7.91 -14.66
N GLU A 25 19.24 9.21 -14.49
CA GLU A 25 19.23 9.83 -13.16
C GLU A 25 17.88 9.73 -12.47
N LEU A 26 16.77 9.82 -13.21
CA LEU A 26 15.42 9.62 -12.67
C LEU A 26 15.22 8.17 -12.20
N ALA A 27 15.65 7.19 -13.01
CA ALA A 27 15.61 5.77 -12.63
C ALA A 27 16.49 5.48 -11.42
N ASP A 28 17.68 6.06 -11.34
CA ASP A 28 18.58 5.91 -10.20
C ASP A 28 17.99 6.58 -8.95
N ALA A 29 17.34 7.73 -9.12
CA ALA A 29 16.68 8.44 -8.03
C ALA A 29 15.49 7.65 -7.48
N TRP A 30 14.75 6.91 -8.32
CA TRP A 30 13.78 5.92 -7.84
C TRP A 30 14.47 4.99 -6.86
N VAL A 31 15.56 4.31 -7.24
CA VAL A 31 16.17 3.26 -6.41
C VAL A 31 16.86 3.80 -5.16
N SER A 32 17.62 4.89 -5.28
CA SER A 32 18.60 5.31 -4.27
C SER A 32 18.22 6.53 -3.44
N LYS A 33 17.35 7.43 -3.95
CA LYS A 33 17.06 8.71 -3.30
C LYS A 33 15.65 8.74 -2.71
N LEU A 34 14.62 8.47 -3.50
CA LEU A 34 13.22 8.54 -3.08
C LEU A 34 12.97 7.65 -1.85
N SER A 35 12.66 8.27 -0.71
CA SER A 35 12.38 7.56 0.54
C SER A 35 11.02 7.94 1.12
N TYR A 36 10.48 7.05 1.95
CA TYR A 36 9.37 7.35 2.84
C TYR A 36 9.92 7.74 4.22
N TRP A 37 9.04 8.20 5.10
CA TRP A 37 9.43 8.52 6.48
C TRP A 37 10.02 7.31 7.22
N SER A 38 9.48 6.11 6.94
CA SER A 38 9.96 4.81 7.43
C SER A 38 11.26 4.32 6.77
N GLY A 39 11.81 5.05 5.79
CA GLY A 39 13.07 4.73 5.13
C GLY A 39 12.93 4.40 3.65
N GLN A 40 13.91 3.64 3.14
CA GLN A 40 14.01 3.35 1.71
C GLN A 40 12.95 2.36 1.21
N ASN A 41 12.34 1.50 2.04
CA ASN A 41 11.34 0.52 1.59
C ASN A 41 11.81 -0.29 0.37
N GLN A 42 13.06 -0.76 0.41
CA GLN A 42 13.77 -1.35 -0.73
C GLN A 42 12.96 -2.46 -1.40
N TYR A 43 12.34 -3.34 -0.61
CA TYR A 43 11.57 -4.47 -1.15
C TYR A 43 10.48 -4.02 -2.13
N ILE A 44 9.62 -3.09 -1.71
CA ILE A 44 8.52 -2.56 -2.55
C ILE A 44 9.09 -1.94 -3.83
N LYS A 45 10.11 -1.08 -3.68
CA LYS A 45 10.73 -0.38 -4.80
C LYS A 45 11.34 -1.34 -5.80
N LEU A 46 11.99 -2.41 -5.34
CA LEU A 46 12.55 -3.45 -6.20
C LEU A 46 11.45 -4.25 -6.91
N GLN A 47 10.35 -4.60 -6.25
CA GLN A 47 9.24 -5.31 -6.90
C GLN A 47 8.62 -4.47 -8.02
N ILE A 48 8.32 -3.20 -7.73
CA ILE A 48 7.76 -2.25 -8.70
C ILE A 48 8.74 -2.03 -9.85
N TYR A 49 10.03 -1.79 -9.55
CA TYR A 49 11.04 -1.53 -10.57
C TYR A 49 11.25 -2.72 -11.50
N LYS A 50 11.32 -3.95 -10.96
CA LYS A 50 11.43 -5.18 -11.76
C LYS A 50 10.22 -5.38 -12.68
N ALA A 51 9.01 -5.17 -12.17
CA ALA A 51 7.80 -5.25 -12.98
C ALA A 51 7.74 -4.15 -14.04
N ALA A 52 8.18 -2.93 -13.70
CA ALA A 52 8.19 -1.80 -14.62
C ALA A 52 9.21 -1.99 -15.76
N ILE A 53 10.40 -2.54 -15.50
CA ILE A 53 11.42 -2.80 -16.55
C ILE A 53 10.90 -3.76 -17.63
N ALA A 54 10.01 -4.69 -17.28
CA ALA A 54 9.46 -5.62 -18.26
C ALA A 54 8.57 -4.91 -19.32
N HIS A 55 8.08 -3.71 -19.03
CA HIS A 55 7.08 -3.03 -19.87
C HIS A 55 7.36 -1.52 -20.00
N PRO A 56 7.67 -1.02 -21.21
CA PRO A 56 8.01 0.39 -21.41
C PRO A 56 6.95 1.38 -20.92
N VAL A 57 5.66 1.06 -21.04
CA VAL A 57 4.58 1.92 -20.53
C VAL A 57 4.61 2.04 -19.00
N CYS A 58 4.89 0.95 -18.29
CA CYS A 58 5.02 0.93 -16.85
C CYS A 58 6.26 1.70 -16.40
N PHE A 59 7.41 1.50 -17.07
CA PHE A 59 8.63 2.21 -16.72
C PHE A 59 8.49 3.72 -16.93
N GLN A 60 7.91 4.13 -18.07
CA GLN A 60 7.66 5.52 -18.36
C GLN A 60 6.71 6.16 -17.34
N ALA A 61 5.60 5.49 -17.01
CA ALA A 61 4.64 5.98 -16.03
C ALA A 61 5.22 5.94 -14.60
N ILE A 62 5.51 4.77 -14.06
CA ILE A 62 5.75 4.58 -12.62
C ILE A 62 7.15 5.01 -12.18
N ILE A 63 8.15 4.92 -13.06
CA ILE A 63 9.53 5.26 -12.72
C ILE A 63 9.84 6.69 -13.17
N LEU A 64 9.86 6.92 -14.48
CA LEU A 64 10.35 8.18 -15.03
C LEU A 64 9.42 9.35 -14.72
N ALA A 65 8.13 9.25 -15.07
CA ALA A 65 7.18 10.34 -14.81
C ALA A 65 6.96 10.59 -13.32
N TYR A 66 6.92 9.54 -12.49
CA TYR A 66 6.84 9.68 -11.02
C TYR A 66 8.04 10.46 -10.49
N CYS A 67 9.26 10.01 -10.80
CA CYS A 67 10.48 10.62 -10.30
C CYS A 67 10.69 12.03 -10.83
N ALA A 68 10.29 12.34 -12.06
CA ALA A 68 10.37 13.70 -12.59
C ALA A 68 9.45 14.66 -11.82
N ARG A 69 8.19 14.26 -11.52
CA ARG A 69 7.28 15.07 -10.70
C ARG A 69 7.75 15.21 -9.27
N TRP A 70 8.20 14.12 -8.66
CA TRP A 70 8.78 14.16 -7.32
C TRP A 70 10.00 15.08 -7.27
N ARG A 71 10.89 15.00 -8.26
CA ARG A 71 12.09 15.85 -8.37
C ARG A 71 11.73 17.32 -8.51
N ALA A 72 10.72 17.68 -9.31
CA ALA A 72 10.22 19.07 -9.37
C ALA A 72 9.81 19.58 -7.97
N ARG A 73 9.07 18.74 -7.22
CA ARG A 73 8.62 19.08 -5.85
C ARG A 73 9.77 19.20 -4.85
N LEU A 74 10.86 18.43 -5.01
CA LEU A 74 12.06 18.59 -4.18
C LEU A 74 12.65 20.00 -4.26
N TYR A 75 12.52 20.65 -5.42
CA TYR A 75 13.00 22.01 -5.67
C TYR A 75 11.89 23.07 -5.52
N GLY A 76 10.76 22.72 -4.89
CA GLY A 76 9.67 23.65 -4.64
C GLY A 76 8.84 24.02 -5.88
N LEU A 77 8.97 23.30 -6.98
CA LEU A 77 8.24 23.54 -8.21
C LEU A 77 7.00 22.63 -8.30
N GLU A 78 5.87 23.18 -8.75
CA GLU A 78 4.65 22.39 -9.01
C GLU A 78 4.81 21.46 -10.21
N SER A 79 5.48 21.97 -11.25
CA SER A 79 5.79 21.29 -12.50
C SER A 79 7.16 21.74 -13.02
N SER A 80 7.72 20.96 -13.91
CA SER A 80 8.95 21.23 -14.66
C SER A 80 8.78 20.77 -16.12
N PRO A 81 9.55 21.32 -17.08
CA PRO A 81 9.52 20.86 -18.47
C PRO A 81 9.78 19.35 -18.61
N GLU A 82 10.67 18.81 -17.77
CA GLU A 82 10.95 17.38 -17.74
C GLU A 82 9.74 16.58 -17.25
N SER A 83 9.11 16.99 -16.14
CA SER A 83 7.93 16.27 -15.64
C SER A 83 6.77 16.31 -16.61
N GLU A 84 6.55 17.42 -17.31
CA GLU A 84 5.53 17.54 -18.36
C GLU A 84 5.84 16.63 -19.54
N LEU A 85 7.09 16.60 -19.99
CA LEU A 85 7.54 15.71 -21.05
C LEU A 85 7.26 14.24 -20.71
N HIS A 86 7.62 13.80 -19.51
CA HIS A 86 7.41 12.41 -19.11
C HIS A 86 5.93 12.07 -18.93
N LEU A 87 5.10 13.01 -18.46
CA LEU A 87 3.65 12.86 -18.39
C LEU A 87 3.02 12.72 -19.76
N ILE A 88 3.37 13.58 -20.72
CA ILE A 88 2.87 13.49 -22.11
C ILE A 88 3.26 12.15 -22.73
N ARG A 89 4.51 11.72 -22.55
CA ARG A 89 4.99 10.41 -23.03
C ARG A 89 4.21 9.26 -22.38
N ALA A 90 4.02 9.28 -21.06
CA ALA A 90 3.27 8.25 -20.34
C ALA A 90 1.83 8.14 -20.86
N SER A 91 1.12 9.27 -20.95
CA SER A 91 -0.26 9.32 -21.45
C SER A 91 -0.36 8.83 -22.89
N THR A 92 0.59 9.21 -23.76
CA THR A 92 0.63 8.74 -25.15
C THR A 92 0.83 7.23 -25.24
N MET A 93 1.76 6.69 -24.43
CA MET A 93 2.03 5.25 -24.38
C MET A 93 0.85 4.46 -23.83
N ILE A 94 0.16 4.97 -22.81
CA ILE A 94 -1.07 4.37 -22.25
C ILE A 94 -2.16 4.31 -23.32
N GLN A 95 -2.39 5.40 -24.05
CA GLN A 95 -3.39 5.41 -25.12
C GLN A 95 -3.08 4.40 -26.22
N LYS A 96 -1.80 4.24 -26.58
CA LYS A 96 -1.38 3.20 -27.53
C LYS A 96 -1.59 1.79 -26.97
N ALA A 97 -1.18 1.55 -25.73
CA ALA A 97 -1.27 0.24 -25.08
C ALA A 97 -2.71 -0.26 -24.90
N ARG A 98 -3.70 0.64 -24.80
CA ARG A 98 -5.14 0.28 -24.80
C ARG A 98 -5.54 -0.56 -26.02
N ASN A 99 -4.87 -0.39 -27.15
CA ASN A 99 -5.17 -1.14 -28.38
C ASN A 99 -4.46 -2.50 -28.44
N GLU A 100 -3.51 -2.77 -27.54
CA GLU A 100 -2.56 -3.90 -27.62
C GLU A 100 -2.91 -5.08 -26.68
N LYS A 101 -4.07 -5.06 -25.99
CA LYS A 101 -4.55 -6.11 -25.05
C LYS A 101 -3.54 -6.54 -23.98
N ASN A 102 -2.71 -5.60 -23.48
CA ASN A 102 -1.81 -5.87 -22.36
C ASN A 102 -2.41 -5.35 -21.04
N ASP A 103 -3.40 -6.07 -20.53
CA ASP A 103 -4.27 -5.59 -19.45
C ASP A 103 -3.53 -5.39 -18.12
N ASP A 104 -2.57 -6.27 -17.76
CA ASP A 104 -1.82 -6.17 -16.50
C ASP A 104 -0.86 -4.97 -16.48
N SER A 105 -0.04 -4.81 -17.54
CA SER A 105 0.90 -3.69 -17.62
C SER A 105 0.17 -2.36 -17.76
N LEU A 106 -0.94 -2.34 -18.53
CA LEU A 106 -1.79 -1.17 -18.67
C LEU A 106 -2.43 -0.81 -17.33
N ALA A 107 -3.00 -1.77 -16.60
CA ALA A 107 -3.57 -1.55 -15.28
C ALA A 107 -2.53 -1.01 -14.29
N MET A 108 -1.32 -1.58 -14.28
CA MET A 108 -0.23 -1.11 -13.43
C MET A 108 0.18 0.32 -13.77
N ALA A 109 0.32 0.66 -15.06
CA ALA A 109 0.66 2.01 -15.50
C ALA A 109 -0.44 3.03 -15.14
N LEU A 110 -1.71 2.66 -15.31
CA LEU A 110 -2.86 3.46 -14.91
C LEU A 110 -2.90 3.67 -13.38
N ALA A 111 -2.66 2.63 -12.59
CA ALA A 111 -2.53 2.74 -11.13
C ALA A 111 -1.39 3.72 -10.75
N GLY A 112 -0.27 3.67 -11.47
CA GLY A 112 0.83 4.62 -11.32
C GLY A 112 0.37 6.07 -11.57
N MET A 113 -0.29 6.32 -12.70
CA MET A 113 -0.82 7.65 -13.03
C MET A 113 -1.85 8.14 -11.98
N SER A 114 -2.69 7.25 -11.45
CA SER A 114 -3.61 7.57 -10.35
C SER A 114 -2.86 8.08 -9.11
N LEU A 115 -1.77 7.40 -8.73
CA LEU A 115 -0.93 7.82 -7.61
C LEU A 115 -0.28 9.19 -7.85
N HIS A 116 0.15 9.47 -9.09
CA HIS A 116 0.75 10.76 -9.44
C HIS A 116 -0.25 11.89 -9.26
N GLU A 117 -1.44 11.74 -9.84
CA GLU A 117 -2.48 12.76 -9.79
C GLU A 117 -2.96 13.00 -8.35
N ASN A 118 -2.97 11.96 -7.52
CA ASN A 118 -3.26 12.13 -6.11
C ASN A 118 -2.19 12.92 -5.36
N ARG A 119 -0.90 12.65 -5.63
CA ARG A 119 0.22 13.26 -4.88
C ARG A 119 0.64 14.63 -5.40
N PHE A 120 0.51 14.86 -6.69
CA PHE A 120 1.13 15.98 -7.38
C PHE A 120 0.18 16.74 -8.30
N GLY A 121 -1.02 16.21 -8.56
CA GLY A 121 -1.98 16.82 -9.48
C GLY A 121 -2.95 17.75 -8.77
N ASP A 122 -3.72 18.49 -9.55
CA ASP A 122 -4.67 19.50 -9.05
C ASP A 122 -6.13 19.06 -9.13
N LYS A 123 -6.41 17.90 -9.73
CA LYS A 123 -7.77 17.38 -9.90
C LYS A 123 -7.88 15.96 -9.37
N GLU A 124 -8.71 15.77 -8.34
CA GLU A 124 -9.00 14.43 -7.80
C GLU A 124 -9.69 13.52 -8.82
N SER A 125 -10.51 14.10 -9.70
CA SER A 125 -11.18 13.38 -10.77
C SER A 125 -10.23 12.65 -11.71
N ALA A 126 -9.06 13.24 -12.04
CA ALA A 126 -8.06 12.58 -12.87
C ALA A 126 -7.47 11.34 -12.18
N ALA A 127 -7.20 11.43 -10.88
CA ALA A 127 -6.73 10.30 -10.09
C ALA A 127 -7.77 9.18 -10.02
N MET A 128 -9.05 9.52 -9.87
CA MET A 128 -10.16 8.56 -9.86
C MET A 128 -10.33 7.90 -11.23
N GLU A 129 -10.26 8.66 -12.32
CA GLU A 129 -10.44 8.12 -13.68
C GLU A 129 -9.39 7.05 -14.01
N TYR A 130 -8.12 7.29 -13.69
CA TYR A 130 -7.06 6.29 -13.89
C TYR A 130 -7.24 5.05 -13.00
N GLU A 131 -7.70 5.23 -11.75
CA GLU A 131 -7.99 4.12 -10.85
C GLU A 131 -9.12 3.25 -11.41
N ASP A 132 -10.25 3.86 -11.78
CA ASP A 132 -11.43 3.16 -12.29
C ASP A 132 -11.11 2.35 -13.55
N GLN A 133 -10.21 2.85 -14.39
CA GLN A 133 -9.75 2.11 -15.56
C GLN A 133 -8.87 0.92 -15.18
N ALA A 134 -7.92 1.11 -14.26
CA ALA A 134 -7.08 0.01 -13.76
C ALA A 134 -7.92 -1.08 -13.09
N LEU A 135 -8.93 -0.69 -12.31
CA LEU A 135 -9.89 -1.57 -11.66
C LEU A 135 -10.66 -2.41 -12.66
N ARG A 136 -11.21 -1.78 -13.71
CA ARG A 136 -11.96 -2.48 -14.76
C ARG A 136 -11.11 -3.54 -15.46
N LEU A 137 -9.84 -3.25 -15.73
CA LEU A 137 -8.94 -4.21 -16.37
C LEU A 137 -8.68 -5.43 -15.46
N LEU A 138 -8.36 -5.19 -14.19
CA LEU A 138 -8.02 -6.29 -13.27
C LEU A 138 -9.24 -7.10 -12.81
N ARG A 139 -10.41 -6.48 -12.64
CA ARG A 139 -11.66 -7.18 -12.26
C ARG A 139 -12.21 -8.09 -13.36
N MET A 140 -11.91 -7.80 -14.63
CA MET A 140 -12.36 -8.61 -15.77
C MET A 140 -11.47 -9.83 -16.03
N ARG A 141 -10.36 -9.96 -15.29
CA ARG A 141 -9.40 -11.05 -15.45
C ARG A 141 -9.93 -12.36 -14.83
N PRO A 142 -9.64 -13.54 -15.44
CA PRO A 142 -9.86 -14.82 -14.79
C PRO A 142 -9.10 -14.91 -13.47
N TRP A 143 -9.72 -15.52 -12.45
CA TRP A 143 -9.09 -15.74 -11.15
C TRP A 143 -7.76 -16.50 -11.28
N GLN A 144 -6.76 -16.08 -10.52
CA GLN A 144 -5.45 -16.71 -10.46
C GLN A 144 -5.10 -17.10 -9.01
N ASN A 145 -4.30 -18.15 -8.87
CA ASN A 145 -3.90 -18.69 -7.56
C ASN A 145 -3.10 -17.70 -6.68
N SER A 146 -2.56 -16.61 -7.25
CA SER A 146 -1.84 -15.56 -6.53
C SER A 146 -1.99 -14.22 -7.25
N MET A 147 -2.11 -13.14 -6.49
CA MET A 147 -2.15 -11.78 -7.04
C MET A 147 -0.84 -11.47 -7.79
N GLY A 148 -0.98 -10.95 -9.00
CA GLY A 148 0.15 -10.43 -9.76
C GLY A 148 0.64 -9.10 -9.17
N VAL A 149 1.88 -8.71 -9.48
CA VAL A 149 2.46 -7.42 -9.01
C VAL A 149 1.59 -6.22 -9.41
N ALA A 150 0.93 -6.27 -10.57
CA ALA A 150 0.01 -5.21 -11.01
C ALA A 150 -1.19 -5.02 -10.07
N GLU A 151 -1.76 -6.11 -9.58
CA GLU A 151 -2.90 -6.11 -8.65
C GLU A 151 -2.48 -5.68 -7.25
N VAL A 152 -1.38 -6.23 -6.74
CA VAL A 152 -0.77 -5.79 -5.47
C VAL A 152 -0.46 -4.29 -5.52
N PHE A 153 0.11 -3.81 -6.62
CA PHE A 153 0.43 -2.40 -6.82
C PHE A 153 -0.83 -1.53 -6.86
N LEU A 154 -1.89 -1.95 -7.55
CA LEU A 154 -3.16 -1.22 -7.55
C LEU A 154 -3.72 -1.10 -6.14
N HIS A 155 -3.81 -2.18 -5.38
CA HIS A 155 -4.28 -2.15 -4.00
C HIS A 155 -3.42 -1.25 -3.12
N TYR A 156 -2.10 -1.36 -3.25
CA TYR A 156 -1.17 -0.51 -2.52
C TYR A 156 -1.39 0.97 -2.84
N VAL A 157 -1.57 1.33 -4.12
CA VAL A 157 -1.94 2.69 -4.54
C VAL A 157 -3.25 3.12 -3.91
N GLN A 158 -4.31 2.30 -4.00
CA GLN A 158 -5.61 2.59 -3.41
C GLN A 158 -5.52 2.84 -1.91
N TYR A 159 -4.64 2.10 -1.22
CA TYR A 159 -4.48 2.25 0.22
C TYR A 159 -3.82 3.56 0.57
N LEU A 160 -2.75 3.93 -0.13
CA LEU A 160 -2.00 5.16 0.13
C LEU A 160 -2.67 6.45 -0.37
N LYS A 161 -3.62 6.35 -1.31
CA LYS A 161 -4.27 7.51 -1.92
C LYS A 161 -5.09 8.28 -0.89
N MET A 162 -4.81 9.57 -0.69
CA MET A 162 -5.54 10.40 0.27
C MET A 162 -6.68 11.17 -0.41
N PRO A 163 -7.92 11.13 0.11
CA PRO A 163 -9.00 11.94 -0.44
C PRO A 163 -8.73 13.43 -0.19
N ARG A 164 -9.30 14.30 -1.02
CA ARG A 164 -9.25 15.76 -0.77
C ARG A 164 -10.42 16.25 0.06
N GLU A 165 -11.54 15.55 -0.04
CA GLU A 165 -12.72 15.79 0.77
C GLU A 165 -12.77 14.83 1.96
N PHE A 166 -12.90 15.39 3.16
CA PHE A 166 -13.00 14.64 4.41
C PHE A 166 -14.45 14.55 4.88
N SER A 167 -15.37 14.29 3.94
CA SER A 167 -16.79 14.14 4.19
C SER A 167 -17.16 12.65 4.24
N LEU A 168 -17.57 12.20 5.42
CA LEU A 168 -17.97 10.82 5.66
C LEU A 168 -19.49 10.72 5.72
N GLY A 169 -20.09 9.91 4.84
CA GLY A 169 -21.55 9.68 4.83
C GLY A 169 -22.01 8.88 6.06
N HIS A 170 -23.31 8.92 6.35
CA HIS A 170 -23.88 8.18 7.49
C HIS A 170 -23.62 6.67 7.41
N GLU A 171 -23.85 6.07 6.24
CA GLU A 171 -23.60 4.63 6.00
C GLU A 171 -22.13 4.25 6.24
N ASP A 172 -21.19 5.08 5.74
CA ASP A 172 -19.76 4.86 5.95
C ASP A 172 -19.42 4.87 7.45
N ARG A 173 -19.99 5.81 8.22
CA ARG A 173 -19.80 5.89 9.69
C ARG A 173 -20.28 4.63 10.39
N VAL A 174 -21.48 4.15 10.04
CA VAL A 174 -22.07 2.93 10.59
C VAL A 174 -21.19 1.72 10.28
N MET A 175 -20.69 1.61 9.04
CA MET A 175 -19.78 0.53 8.62
C MET A 175 -18.46 0.52 9.41
N LEU A 176 -17.87 1.70 9.66
CA LEU A 176 -16.65 1.81 10.47
C LEU A 176 -16.86 1.31 11.89
N VAL A 177 -17.96 1.72 12.53
CA VAL A 177 -18.32 1.30 13.89
C VAL A 177 -18.62 -0.20 13.93
N HIS A 178 -19.34 -0.72 12.94
CA HIS A 178 -19.65 -2.14 12.83
C HIS A 178 -18.38 -3.00 12.80
N PHE A 179 -17.37 -2.59 12.02
CA PHE A 179 -16.08 -3.28 11.98
C PHE A 179 -15.40 -3.30 13.35
N LEU A 180 -15.36 -2.17 14.07
CA LEU A 180 -14.78 -2.12 15.42
C LEU A 180 -15.53 -2.99 16.43
N ARG A 181 -16.87 -3.03 16.37
CA ARG A 181 -17.68 -3.86 17.26
C ARG A 181 -17.38 -5.34 17.06
N GLY A 182 -17.33 -5.81 15.83
CA GLY A 182 -16.99 -7.21 15.64
C GLY A 182 -15.50 -7.52 15.86
N ALA A 183 -14.59 -6.56 15.69
CA ALA A 183 -13.22 -6.71 16.19
C ALA A 183 -13.16 -6.87 17.73
N LYS A 184 -14.04 -6.18 18.46
CA LYS A 184 -14.22 -6.35 19.91
C LYS A 184 -14.77 -7.74 20.25
N GLU A 185 -15.76 -8.23 19.51
CA GLU A 185 -16.29 -9.60 19.68
C GLU A 185 -15.20 -10.66 19.42
N LEU A 186 -14.43 -10.49 18.35
CA LEU A 186 -13.30 -11.36 18.01
C LEU A 186 -12.26 -11.36 19.14
N LYS A 187 -11.94 -10.19 19.71
CA LYS A 187 -11.08 -10.07 20.89
C LYS A 187 -11.63 -10.88 22.06
N LEU A 188 -12.91 -10.72 22.41
CA LEU A 188 -13.53 -11.45 23.54
C LEU A 188 -13.45 -12.97 23.34
N LYS A 189 -13.76 -13.45 22.13
CA LYS A 189 -13.65 -14.87 21.77
C LYS A 189 -12.22 -15.40 21.91
N HIS A 190 -11.25 -14.65 21.39
CA HIS A 190 -9.83 -15.02 21.42
C HIS A 190 -9.19 -14.88 22.80
N SER A 191 -9.80 -14.13 23.72
CA SER A 191 -9.36 -13.99 25.11
C SER A 191 -9.76 -15.18 26.01
N THR A 192 -10.65 -16.07 25.55
CA THR A 192 -11.10 -17.20 26.37
C THR A 192 -9.96 -18.18 26.66
N ALA A 193 -9.93 -18.77 27.86
CA ALA A 193 -8.91 -19.74 28.25
C ALA A 193 -8.85 -20.95 27.30
N ALA A 194 -10.00 -21.44 26.85
CA ALA A 194 -10.09 -22.55 25.88
C ALA A 194 -9.47 -22.19 24.52
N TYR A 195 -9.73 -20.98 24.02
CA TYR A 195 -9.14 -20.52 22.76
C TYR A 195 -7.62 -20.39 22.89
N LEU A 196 -7.15 -19.75 23.96
CA LEU A 196 -5.71 -19.55 24.20
C LEU A 196 -4.96 -20.86 24.50
N ALA A 197 -5.63 -21.88 25.06
CA ALA A 197 -5.04 -23.22 25.18
C ALA A 197 -4.81 -23.87 23.80
N SER A 198 -5.71 -23.61 22.85
CA SER A 198 -5.65 -24.19 21.50
C SER A 198 -4.75 -23.38 20.53
N VAL A 199 -4.63 -22.07 20.74
CA VAL A 199 -3.83 -21.13 19.94
C VAL A 199 -2.97 -20.28 20.89
N PRO A 200 -1.97 -20.87 21.57
CA PRO A 200 -1.19 -20.16 22.60
C PRO A 200 -0.43 -18.94 22.06
N GLN A 201 0.02 -19.00 20.81
CA GLN A 201 0.69 -17.90 20.11
C GLN A 201 -0.17 -16.62 20.11
N ARG A 202 -1.51 -16.75 20.09
CA ARG A 202 -2.41 -15.59 20.07
C ARG A 202 -2.23 -14.69 21.29
N ARG A 203 -1.85 -15.26 22.44
CA ARG A 203 -1.62 -14.51 23.69
C ARG A 203 -0.47 -13.52 23.54
N THR A 204 0.60 -13.92 22.87
CA THR A 204 1.87 -13.18 22.83
C THR A 204 2.13 -12.50 21.50
N ALA A 205 1.43 -12.88 20.42
CA ALA A 205 1.72 -12.46 19.05
C ALA A 205 1.81 -10.94 18.85
N PHE A 206 1.06 -10.14 19.60
CA PHE A 206 1.05 -8.67 19.48
C PHE A 206 1.48 -7.96 20.77
N GLN A 207 2.02 -8.70 21.75
CA GLN A 207 2.46 -8.09 23.02
C GLN A 207 3.75 -7.30 22.84
N MET A 208 4.09 -6.41 23.77
CA MET A 208 5.25 -5.51 23.67
C MET A 208 6.58 -6.20 23.32
N ALA A 209 6.79 -7.43 23.81
CA ALA A 209 8.00 -8.21 23.53
C ALA A 209 8.00 -8.90 22.15
N SER A 210 6.91 -8.81 21.38
CA SER A 210 6.75 -9.49 20.10
C SER A 210 7.28 -8.65 18.94
N PRO A 211 7.83 -9.29 17.88
CA PRO A 211 8.24 -8.59 16.67
C PRO A 211 7.11 -7.79 16.02
N LEU A 212 5.88 -8.32 16.02
CA LEU A 212 4.72 -7.66 15.43
C LEU A 212 4.31 -6.39 16.18
N PHE A 213 4.52 -6.32 17.49
CA PHE A 213 4.29 -5.09 18.24
C PHE A 213 5.22 -3.98 17.76
N CYS A 214 6.53 -4.25 17.61
CA CYS A 214 7.49 -3.27 17.13
C CYS A 214 7.16 -2.76 15.72
N SER A 215 6.51 -3.55 14.88
CA SER A 215 6.10 -3.10 13.54
C SER A 215 4.78 -2.32 13.52
N LEU A 216 3.88 -2.54 14.49
CA LEU A 216 2.48 -2.06 14.44
C LEU A 216 2.10 -1.11 15.58
N CYS A 217 2.96 -0.87 16.57
CA CYS A 217 2.59 -0.05 17.71
C CYS A 217 2.27 1.41 17.32
N PRO A 218 1.46 2.11 18.11
CA PRO A 218 1.29 3.54 17.91
C PRO A 218 2.53 4.29 18.39
N GLY A 219 2.93 5.33 17.68
CA GLY A 219 3.98 6.21 18.16
C GLY A 219 4.32 7.33 17.18
N PRO A 220 4.96 8.41 17.66
CA PRO A 220 5.81 9.19 16.78
C PRO A 220 6.98 8.29 16.38
N TRP A 221 7.03 7.89 15.12
CA TRP A 221 8.14 7.11 14.60
C TRP A 221 9.23 8.06 14.17
N PRO A 222 10.42 8.09 14.82
CA PRO A 222 11.52 8.87 14.28
C PRO A 222 11.86 8.31 12.90
N SER A 223 12.17 9.20 11.94
CA SER A 223 12.56 8.73 10.62
C SER A 223 13.85 7.91 10.72
N THR A 224 13.89 6.76 10.03
CA THR A 224 15.11 5.97 9.85
C THR A 224 16.03 6.57 8.77
N VAL A 225 15.57 7.62 8.08
CA VAL A 225 16.35 8.33 7.08
C VAL A 225 17.33 9.29 7.77
N PRO A 226 18.62 9.27 7.40
CA PRO A 226 19.60 10.24 7.88
C PRO A 226 19.17 11.70 7.63
N GLN A 227 19.50 12.60 8.56
CA GLN A 227 19.03 13.99 8.54
C GLN A 227 19.43 14.75 7.27
N ASP A 228 20.62 14.50 6.74
CA ASP A 228 21.13 15.07 5.48
C ASP A 228 20.35 14.61 4.24
N LEU A 229 19.62 13.50 4.35
CA LEU A 229 18.78 12.92 3.30
C LEU A 229 17.29 13.21 3.50
N HIS A 230 16.88 13.93 4.55
CA HIS A 230 15.46 14.26 4.81
C HIS A 230 14.78 15.00 3.66
N LYS A 231 15.55 15.78 2.89
CA LYS A 231 15.04 16.42 1.66
C LYS A 231 14.48 15.42 0.65
N TYR A 232 14.93 14.17 0.64
CA TYR A 232 14.44 13.13 -0.27
C TYR A 232 13.24 12.35 0.26
N VAL A 233 12.83 12.61 1.50
CA VAL A 233 11.63 12.00 2.07
C VAL A 233 10.41 12.59 1.38
N MET A 234 9.53 11.70 0.92
CA MET A 234 8.24 12.07 0.37
C MET A 234 7.49 12.99 1.33
N ASN A 235 6.84 14.02 0.78
CA ASN A 235 6.20 15.12 1.50
C ASN A 235 5.56 14.70 2.85
N LEU A 236 5.99 15.37 3.93
CA LEU A 236 5.52 15.20 5.32
C LEU A 236 4.00 15.29 5.48
N ASN A 237 3.30 15.99 4.58
CA ASN A 237 1.85 16.16 4.66
C ASN A 237 1.06 14.92 4.17
N ILE A 238 1.74 13.87 3.67
CA ILE A 238 1.11 12.61 3.28
C ILE A 238 1.33 11.60 4.43
N PRO A 239 0.29 11.23 5.20
CA PRO A 239 0.39 10.32 6.35
C PRO A 239 0.51 8.86 5.90
N SER A 240 1.46 8.57 4.99
CA SER A 240 1.66 7.25 4.38
C SER A 240 1.89 6.15 5.40
N HIS A 241 2.70 6.42 6.44
CA HIS A 241 2.96 5.47 7.51
C HIS A 241 1.72 5.16 8.35
N GLU A 242 0.99 6.18 8.80
CA GLU A 242 -0.23 6.00 9.62
C GLU A 242 -1.33 5.26 8.85
N VAL A 243 -1.54 5.62 7.58
CA VAL A 243 -2.51 4.95 6.71
C VAL A 243 -2.09 3.50 6.46
N SER A 244 -0.81 3.24 6.21
CA SER A 244 -0.29 1.88 6.01
C SER A 244 -0.40 1.03 7.28
N ARG A 245 -0.15 1.63 8.45
CA ARG A 245 -0.34 0.98 9.75
C ARG A 245 -1.79 0.56 9.93
N THR A 246 -2.73 1.49 9.74
CA THR A 246 -4.16 1.19 9.85
C THR A 246 -4.59 0.13 8.84
N ALA A 247 -4.08 0.16 7.62
CA ALA A 247 -4.31 -0.88 6.62
C ALA A 247 -3.81 -2.27 7.09
N CYS A 248 -2.62 -2.36 7.69
CA CYS A 248 -2.11 -3.60 8.27
C CYS A 248 -3.03 -4.13 9.37
N LEU A 249 -3.49 -3.25 10.27
CA LEU A 249 -4.36 -3.63 11.38
C LEU A 249 -5.71 -4.16 10.89
N ILE A 250 -6.30 -3.52 9.89
CA ILE A 250 -7.53 -3.98 9.24
C ILE A 250 -7.30 -5.33 8.56
N HIS A 251 -6.18 -5.51 7.85
CA HIS A 251 -5.86 -6.76 7.18
C HIS A 251 -5.81 -7.92 8.15
N ILE A 252 -5.01 -7.75 9.20
CA ILE A 252 -4.77 -8.78 10.21
C ILE A 252 -6.07 -9.08 10.94
N THR A 253 -6.85 -8.06 11.32
CA THR A 253 -8.14 -8.24 12.00
C THR A 253 -9.13 -8.99 11.10
N SER A 254 -9.21 -8.62 9.82
CA SER A 254 -10.12 -9.26 8.85
C SER A 254 -9.73 -10.72 8.62
N ALA A 255 -8.44 -11.02 8.42
CA ALA A 255 -7.97 -12.39 8.27
C ALA A 255 -8.24 -13.23 9.53
N LEU A 256 -7.99 -12.68 10.73
CA LEU A 256 -8.30 -13.38 11.98
C LEU A 256 -9.80 -13.61 12.16
N TRP A 257 -10.64 -12.69 11.68
CA TRP A 257 -12.08 -12.86 11.65
C TRP A 257 -12.49 -13.97 10.68
N ASP A 258 -11.96 -13.99 9.46
CA ASP A 258 -12.21 -15.06 8.47
C ASP A 258 -11.90 -16.44 9.07
N TYR A 259 -10.85 -16.54 9.89
CA TYR A 259 -10.39 -17.80 10.51
C TYR A 259 -10.97 -18.09 11.90
N GLN A 260 -11.93 -17.30 12.39
CA GLN A 260 -12.35 -17.35 13.80
C GLN A 260 -12.89 -18.72 14.27
N TYR A 261 -13.23 -19.62 13.36
CA TYR A 261 -13.69 -20.99 13.65
C TYR A 261 -12.67 -22.06 13.23
N GLU A 262 -11.57 -21.67 12.60
CA GLU A 262 -10.53 -22.56 12.06
C GLU A 262 -9.19 -22.30 12.76
N LEU A 263 -9.06 -22.82 13.99
CA LEU A 263 -7.91 -22.57 14.87
C LEU A 263 -6.54 -22.86 14.23
N ASP A 264 -6.49 -23.87 13.35
CA ASP A 264 -5.28 -24.21 12.60
C ASP A 264 -4.88 -23.10 11.62
N LYS A 265 -5.86 -22.48 10.93
CA LYS A 265 -5.60 -21.34 10.04
C LYS A 265 -5.10 -20.14 10.83
N THR A 266 -5.67 -19.86 12.01
CA THR A 266 -5.15 -18.80 12.90
C THR A 266 -3.69 -19.04 13.26
N ARG A 267 -3.32 -20.25 13.70
CA ARG A 267 -1.94 -20.58 14.09
C ARG A 267 -0.96 -20.34 12.94
N GLN A 268 -1.29 -20.80 11.73
CA GLN A 268 -0.44 -20.62 10.56
C GLN A 268 -0.36 -19.18 10.09
N PHE A 269 -1.47 -18.45 10.14
CA PHE A 269 -1.47 -17.04 9.77
C PHE A 269 -0.56 -16.24 10.71
N LEU A 270 -0.67 -16.44 12.03
CA LEU A 270 0.22 -15.77 13.00
C LEU A 270 1.69 -16.18 12.83
N ALA A 271 1.98 -17.45 12.52
CA ALA A 271 3.33 -17.90 12.20
C ALA A 271 3.88 -17.19 10.95
N HIS A 272 3.07 -17.11 9.89
CA HIS A 272 3.42 -16.43 8.65
C HIS A 272 3.71 -14.94 8.86
N LEU A 273 2.90 -14.24 9.68
CA LEU A 273 3.15 -12.84 10.00
C LEU A 273 4.52 -12.64 10.68
N ASN A 274 4.89 -13.51 11.62
CA ASN A 274 6.19 -13.45 12.28
C ASN A 274 7.34 -13.78 11.30
N GLU A 275 7.14 -14.73 10.39
CA GLU A 275 8.10 -15.04 9.33
C GLU A 275 8.35 -13.83 8.44
N LEU A 276 7.30 -13.13 8.01
CA LEU A 276 7.43 -11.89 7.23
C LEU A 276 8.20 -10.82 8.01
N VAL A 277 7.83 -10.56 9.26
CA VAL A 277 8.53 -9.56 10.09
C VAL A 277 10.02 -9.91 10.24
N ALA A 278 10.34 -11.17 10.50
CA ALA A 278 11.72 -11.63 10.65
C ALA A 278 12.51 -11.57 9.33
N GLN A 279 11.94 -12.07 8.23
CA GLN A 279 12.57 -12.11 6.91
C GLN A 279 12.93 -10.72 6.40
N TYR A 280 12.04 -9.75 6.61
CA TYR A 280 12.20 -8.38 6.15
C TYR A 280 12.72 -7.43 7.24
N LYS A 281 13.08 -7.96 8.42
CA LYS A 281 13.64 -7.22 9.57
C LYS A 281 12.78 -6.02 9.99
N LEU A 282 11.45 -6.18 9.93
CA LEU A 282 10.48 -5.13 10.25
C LEU A 282 10.35 -4.86 11.76
N ASP A 283 10.93 -5.74 12.59
CA ASP A 283 11.12 -5.56 14.03
C ASP A 283 12.21 -4.52 14.33
N ARG A 284 13.26 -4.46 13.49
CA ARG A 284 14.39 -3.54 13.62
C ARG A 284 14.24 -2.27 12.82
N ASN A 285 13.62 -2.39 11.64
CA ASN A 285 13.34 -1.27 10.74
C ASN A 285 11.83 -1.25 10.44
N PRO A 286 10.99 -0.76 11.38
CA PRO A 286 9.54 -0.71 11.20
C PRO A 286 9.16 0.10 9.97
N ALA A 287 8.48 -0.55 9.02
CA ALA A 287 8.00 0.07 7.80
C ALA A 287 6.62 -0.52 7.45
N CYS A 288 5.56 0.15 7.90
CA CYS A 288 4.19 -0.30 7.65
C CYS A 288 3.86 -0.32 6.15
N GLU A 289 4.49 0.54 5.35
CA GLU A 289 4.38 0.53 3.89
C GLU A 289 4.87 -0.80 3.30
N THR A 290 6.02 -1.30 3.77
CA THR A 290 6.53 -2.60 3.33
C THR A 290 5.67 -3.72 3.87
N PHE A 291 5.20 -3.61 5.12
CA PHE A 291 4.40 -4.66 5.71
C PHE A 291 3.05 -4.84 5.00
N ILE A 292 2.34 -3.76 4.68
CA ILE A 292 1.07 -3.85 3.95
C ILE A 292 1.26 -4.41 2.54
N TRP A 293 2.35 -4.08 1.86
CA TRP A 293 2.69 -4.71 0.58
C TRP A 293 2.82 -6.23 0.72
N LEU A 294 3.57 -6.70 1.72
CA LEU A 294 3.76 -8.14 1.96
C LEU A 294 2.44 -8.87 2.27
N LEU A 295 1.54 -8.21 2.99
CA LEU A 295 0.20 -8.74 3.25
C LEU A 295 -0.63 -8.84 1.97
N LEU A 296 -0.56 -7.84 1.09
CA LEU A 296 -1.26 -7.83 -0.19
C LEU A 296 -0.73 -8.89 -1.18
N GLU A 297 0.54 -9.27 -1.09
CA GLU A 297 1.09 -10.36 -1.93
C GLU A 297 0.49 -11.73 -1.58
N GLU A 298 -0.16 -11.88 -0.41
CA GLU A 298 -0.76 -13.11 0.09
C GLU A 298 0.11 -14.37 -0.13
N ARG A 299 1.43 -14.25 0.11
CA ARG A 299 2.41 -15.35 -0.07
C ARG A 299 2.29 -16.47 0.97
N CYS A 300 1.26 -16.43 1.79
CA CYS A 300 0.88 -17.50 2.69
C CYS A 300 0.48 -18.76 1.90
N ILE A 301 0.30 -19.85 2.63
CA ILE A 301 -0.19 -21.11 2.05
C ILE A 301 -1.57 -20.91 1.40
N PRO A 302 -1.92 -21.60 0.30
CA PRO A 302 -3.13 -21.33 -0.48
C PRO A 302 -4.43 -21.30 0.33
N ARG A 303 -4.56 -22.12 1.38
CA ARG A 303 -5.75 -22.16 2.25
C ARG A 303 -5.98 -20.91 3.12
N LEU A 304 -5.01 -19.99 3.17
CA LEU A 304 -5.09 -18.71 3.88
C LEU A 304 -5.26 -17.53 2.91
N ARG A 305 -5.34 -17.78 1.61
CA ARG A 305 -5.52 -16.72 0.62
C ARG A 305 -7.00 -16.39 0.48
N ASP A 306 -7.29 -15.13 0.27
CA ASP A 306 -8.61 -14.63 -0.07
C ASP A 306 -8.47 -13.45 -1.03
N SER A 307 -8.77 -13.71 -2.30
CA SER A 307 -8.69 -12.69 -3.35
C SER A 307 -9.60 -11.50 -3.13
N GLU A 308 -10.68 -11.62 -2.34
CA GLU A 308 -11.58 -10.51 -2.04
C GLU A 308 -11.17 -9.69 -0.80
N ARG A 309 -10.23 -10.18 0.01
CA ARG A 309 -9.81 -9.48 1.23
C ARG A 309 -9.25 -8.10 0.91
N ALA A 310 -8.32 -8.00 -0.03
CA ALA A 310 -7.69 -6.73 -0.39
C ALA A 310 -8.71 -5.70 -0.91
N TRP A 311 -9.72 -6.16 -1.67
CA TRP A 311 -10.83 -5.34 -2.15
C TRP A 311 -11.70 -4.82 -1.01
N ARG A 312 -12.21 -5.73 -0.15
CA ARG A 312 -13.07 -5.38 0.99
C ARG A 312 -12.39 -4.37 1.92
N MET A 313 -11.11 -4.57 2.18
CA MET A 313 -10.33 -3.65 3.00
C MET A 313 -10.09 -2.30 2.33
N GLY A 314 -9.93 -2.26 1.00
CA GLY A 314 -9.78 -1.02 0.26
C GLY A 314 -10.98 -0.09 0.45
N GLU A 315 -12.18 -0.64 0.44
CA GLU A 315 -13.41 0.10 0.71
C GLU A 315 -13.47 0.63 2.15
N LEU A 316 -13.14 -0.20 3.14
CA LEU A 316 -13.08 0.25 4.53
C LEU A 316 -12.03 1.36 4.72
N LEU A 317 -10.87 1.23 4.10
CA LEU A 317 -9.80 2.21 4.20
C LEU A 317 -10.17 3.53 3.51
N LYS A 318 -10.92 3.51 2.40
CA LYS A 318 -11.49 4.72 1.78
C LYS A 318 -12.36 5.48 2.77
N MET A 319 -13.20 4.79 3.54
CA MET A 319 -14.03 5.40 4.60
C MET A 319 -13.16 5.99 5.72
N ILE A 320 -12.18 5.23 6.22
CA ILE A 320 -11.29 5.68 7.30
C ILE A 320 -10.53 6.94 6.89
N LYS A 321 -10.02 7.01 5.67
CA LYS A 321 -9.21 8.16 5.22
C LYS A 321 -9.99 9.47 5.15
N LYS A 322 -11.32 9.42 5.13
CA LYS A 322 -12.21 10.59 5.20
C LYS A 322 -12.46 11.06 6.64
N LEU A 323 -12.13 10.27 7.66
CA LEU A 323 -12.22 10.72 9.05
C LEU A 323 -11.20 11.83 9.34
N PRO A 324 -11.53 12.74 10.28
CA PRO A 324 -10.56 13.63 10.91
C PRO A 324 -9.29 12.91 11.40
N PRO A 325 -8.11 13.53 11.34
CA PRO A 325 -6.83 12.88 11.71
C PRO A 325 -6.82 12.24 13.10
N ASP A 326 -7.39 12.89 14.11
CA ASP A 326 -7.51 12.38 15.48
C ASP A 326 -8.32 11.08 15.51
N LEU A 327 -9.49 11.05 14.87
CA LEU A 327 -10.35 9.87 14.81
C LEU A 327 -9.71 8.72 14.00
N ARG A 328 -8.88 9.02 12.99
CA ARG A 328 -8.11 7.99 12.26
C ARG A 328 -7.08 7.31 13.15
N VAL A 329 -6.34 8.10 13.92
CA VAL A 329 -5.35 7.57 14.87
C VAL A 329 -6.04 6.73 15.94
N GLU A 330 -7.14 7.23 16.50
CA GLU A 330 -7.94 6.51 17.49
C GLU A 330 -8.48 5.18 16.95
N TYR A 331 -9.00 5.15 15.72
CA TYR A 331 -9.46 3.93 15.07
C TYR A 331 -8.37 2.86 14.99
N GLY A 332 -7.17 3.25 14.54
CA GLY A 332 -6.02 2.35 14.50
C GLY A 332 -5.59 1.87 15.89
N ASN A 333 -5.66 2.74 16.90
CA ASN A 333 -5.29 2.38 18.27
C ASN A 333 -6.27 1.39 18.90
N ILE A 334 -7.57 1.59 18.67
CA ILE A 334 -8.61 0.65 19.12
C ILE A 334 -8.37 -0.75 18.52
N LEU A 335 -8.16 -0.83 17.20
CA LEU A 335 -7.87 -2.10 16.54
C LEU A 335 -6.61 -2.77 17.09
N PHE A 336 -5.55 -1.99 17.32
CA PHE A 336 -4.31 -2.53 17.85
C PHE A 336 -4.49 -3.08 19.27
N SER A 337 -5.20 -2.38 20.17
CA SER A 337 -5.53 -2.91 21.50
C SER A 337 -6.31 -4.22 21.44
N PHE A 338 -7.26 -4.35 20.50
CA PHE A 338 -7.97 -5.60 20.29
C PHE A 338 -7.07 -6.73 19.77
N LEU A 339 -6.11 -6.42 18.90
CA LEU A 339 -5.07 -7.38 18.52
C LEU A 339 -4.18 -7.76 19.70
N MET A 340 -3.93 -6.86 20.65
CA MET A 340 -3.24 -7.18 21.91
C MET A 340 -4.10 -7.98 22.92
N LEU A 341 -5.38 -8.21 22.63
CA LEU A 341 -6.37 -8.76 23.58
C LEU A 341 -6.61 -7.87 24.81
N GLU A 342 -6.33 -6.58 24.69
CA GLU A 342 -6.52 -5.58 25.74
C GLU A 342 -7.79 -4.76 25.50
N SER A 343 -8.17 -3.96 26.50
CA SER A 343 -9.19 -2.93 26.31
C SER A 343 -8.52 -1.63 25.86
N PRO A 344 -9.05 -0.96 24.83
CA PRO A 344 -8.51 0.31 24.36
C PRO A 344 -8.73 1.42 25.37
N THR A 345 -7.90 2.47 25.33
CA THR A 345 -8.11 3.67 26.15
C THR A 345 -9.42 4.39 25.80
N LEU A 346 -9.76 4.44 24.51
CA LEU A 346 -11.03 4.95 24.01
C LEU A 346 -11.94 3.77 23.68
N GLU A 347 -13.06 3.64 24.39
CA GLU A 347 -14.03 2.58 24.12
C GLU A 347 -14.79 2.82 22.81
N VAL A 348 -15.20 1.72 22.15
CA VAL A 348 -15.91 1.78 20.86
C VAL A 348 -17.17 2.63 20.91
N GLY A 349 -17.91 2.60 22.02
CA GLY A 349 -19.13 3.41 22.18
C GLY A 349 -18.85 4.92 22.28
N GLU A 350 -17.67 5.33 22.74
CA GLU A 350 -17.27 6.73 22.72
C GLU A 350 -16.80 7.17 21.33
N PHE A 351 -16.01 6.33 20.67
CA PHE A 351 -15.63 6.53 19.28
C PHE A 351 -16.87 6.67 18.37
N GLU A 352 -17.86 5.77 18.52
CA GLU A 352 -19.12 5.81 17.79
C GLU A 352 -19.87 7.13 17.99
N ARG A 353 -20.01 7.60 19.24
CA ARG A 353 -20.66 8.90 19.50
C ARG A 353 -19.96 10.05 18.77
N ARG A 354 -18.62 10.07 18.76
CA ARG A 354 -17.84 11.12 18.08
C ARG A 354 -17.97 11.04 16.57
N VAL A 355 -17.90 9.84 16.00
CA VAL A 355 -18.01 9.64 14.54
C VAL A 355 -19.41 9.95 14.04
N LEU A 356 -20.46 9.58 14.78
CA LEU A 356 -21.84 9.88 14.40
C LEU A 356 -22.18 11.37 14.52
N ALA A 357 -21.40 12.14 15.29
CA ALA A 357 -21.56 13.58 15.46
C ALA A 357 -20.83 14.44 14.39
N LEU A 358 -20.05 13.82 13.49
CA LEU A 358 -19.51 14.48 12.28
C LEU A 358 -20.64 14.88 11.32
#